data_AF-A0A7S3MFK9-F1
#
_entry.id   AF-A0A7S3MFK9-F1
#
_cell.length_a   1.000
_cell.length_b   1.000
_cell.length_c   1.000
_cell.angle_alpha   90.00
_cell.angle_beta   90.00
_cell.angle_gamma   90.00
#
_symmetry.space_group_name_H-M   'P 1'
#
loop_
_entity.id
_entity.type
_entity.pdbx_description
1 polymer ?
#
loop_
_entity_poly.entity_id
_entity_poly.type
_entity_poly.pdbx_seq_one_letter_code
_entity_poly.pdbx_strand_id
1 'polypeptide(L)'
;EEEDEAMDEDPPTVQLTDEEKKLSFRQGTVPDLTPYNMNTSFIKFAIPEKDEGFDEVTFEWAKEPKCKEFLKQWIQDKKTTTRVEDLQPGDWFLAQWKDWQ
;
A
#
# COMPACT_ATOMS: atom_id res chain seq x y z
N GLU A 1 -57.30 -16.39 13.33
CA GLU A 1 -56.06 -16.31 12.55
C GLU A 1 -55.84 -14.84 12.26
N GLU A 2 -55.09 -14.19 13.15
CA GLU A 2 -54.45 -12.89 12.91
C GLU A 2 -53.12 -13.24 12.25
N GLU A 3 -53.05 -13.11 10.93
CA GLU A 3 -51.80 -13.26 10.17
C GLU A 3 -51.22 -11.87 9.90
N ASP A 4 -50.04 -11.65 10.47
CA ASP A 4 -48.87 -10.97 9.89
C ASP A 4 -49.10 -9.83 8.89
N GLU A 5 -49.07 -8.59 9.36
CA GLU A 5 -48.68 -7.40 8.56
C GLU A 5 -47.61 -6.57 9.29
N ALA A 6 -46.58 -7.24 9.80
CA ALA A 6 -45.38 -6.59 10.32
C ALA A 6 -44.15 -7.15 9.61
N MET A 7 -43.71 -6.51 8.51
CA MET A 7 -42.32 -6.44 8.04
C MET A 7 -42.26 -5.90 6.60
N ASP A 8 -42.25 -4.58 6.45
CA ASP A 8 -41.77 -3.91 5.22
C ASP A 8 -40.93 -2.69 5.60
N GLU A 9 -40.00 -2.87 6.55
CA GLU A 9 -38.86 -1.96 6.67
C GLU A 9 -37.75 -2.49 5.78
N ASP A 10 -37.68 -1.98 4.55
CA ASP A 10 -36.54 -2.17 3.67
C ASP A 10 -35.24 -1.92 4.47
N PRO A 11 -34.27 -2.86 4.45
CA PRO A 11 -33.06 -2.72 5.22
C PRO A 11 -32.35 -1.43 4.82
N PRO A 12 -31.80 -0.66 5.78
CA PRO A 12 -31.17 0.62 5.50
C PRO A 12 -30.10 0.43 4.43
N THR A 13 -30.29 1.11 3.29
CA THR A 13 -29.31 1.12 2.22
C THR A 13 -28.04 1.75 2.77
N VAL A 14 -27.02 0.91 3.01
CA VAL A 14 -25.70 1.35 3.48
C VAL A 14 -25.06 2.15 2.35
N GLN A 15 -25.33 3.45 2.32
CA GLN A 15 -24.70 4.38 1.38
C GLN A 15 -23.31 4.71 1.91
N LEU A 16 -22.27 4.24 1.20
CA LEU A 16 -20.90 4.66 1.48
C LEU A 16 -20.84 6.19 1.44
N THR A 17 -20.30 6.78 2.49
CA THR A 17 -20.04 8.21 2.55
C THR A 17 -19.12 8.64 1.41
N ASP A 18 -19.16 9.92 1.02
CA ASP A 18 -18.32 10.43 -0.07
C ASP A 18 -16.80 10.30 0.23
N GLU A 19 -16.44 10.15 1.51
CA GLU A 19 -15.07 9.85 1.95
C GLU A 19 -14.71 8.37 1.72
N GLU A 20 -15.61 7.44 2.04
CA GLU A 20 -15.40 6.01 1.82
C GLU A 20 -15.34 5.65 0.32
N LYS A 21 -16.10 6.34 -0.53
CA LYS A 21 -16.02 6.15 -2.00
C LYS A 21 -14.68 6.57 -2.60
N LYS A 22 -13.93 7.45 -1.93
CA LYS A 22 -12.59 7.87 -2.38
C LYS A 22 -11.50 6.91 -1.93
N LEU A 23 -11.77 6.03 -0.96
CA LEU A 23 -10.82 5.04 -0.50
C LEU A 23 -10.63 3.95 -1.55
N SER A 24 -9.53 4.06 -2.29
CA SER A 24 -9.12 3.01 -3.24
C SER A 24 -8.43 1.82 -2.55
N PHE A 25 -8.28 1.83 -1.24
CA PHE A 25 -7.62 0.75 -0.52
C PHE A 25 -8.30 0.55 0.83
N ARG A 26 -8.51 -0.71 1.22
CA ARG A 26 -9.00 -1.05 2.54
C ARG A 26 -7.92 -0.71 3.58
N GLN A 27 -8.28 0.11 4.57
CA GLN A 27 -7.41 0.36 5.72
C GLN A 27 -7.72 -0.66 6.82
N GLY A 28 -6.82 -1.64 6.97
CA GLY A 28 -6.88 -2.60 8.06
C GLY A 28 -6.21 -2.06 9.33
N THR A 29 -6.71 -2.45 10.51
CA THR A 29 -6.05 -2.16 11.79
C THR A 29 -4.73 -2.91 11.95
N VAL A 30 -4.64 -4.08 11.33
CA VAL A 30 -3.43 -4.92 11.33
C VAL A 30 -2.80 -4.83 9.94
N PRO A 31 -1.51 -4.45 9.85
CA PRO A 31 -0.80 -4.43 8.57
C PRO A 31 -0.47 -5.85 8.10
N ASP A 32 -0.46 -6.06 6.78
CA ASP A 32 -0.16 -7.37 6.17
C ASP A 32 1.31 -7.77 6.30
N LEU A 33 2.21 -6.79 6.33
CA LEU A 33 3.65 -6.99 6.44
C LEU A 33 4.18 -6.36 7.72
N THR A 34 5.23 -6.96 8.27
CA THR A 34 5.99 -6.33 9.36
C THR A 34 6.62 -5.02 8.86
N PRO A 35 6.83 -4.02 9.74
CA PRO A 35 7.47 -2.77 9.34
C PRO A 35 8.83 -3.00 8.67
N TYR A 36 9.64 -3.94 9.18
CA TYR A 36 10.95 -4.27 8.61
C TYR A 36 10.85 -4.77 7.15
N ASN A 37 9.94 -5.72 6.88
CA ASN A 37 9.76 -6.26 5.52
C ASN A 37 9.22 -5.20 4.56
N MET A 38 8.32 -4.34 5.04
CA MET A 38 7.80 -3.24 4.25
C MET A 38 8.91 -2.24 3.89
N ASN A 39 9.69 -1.80 4.88
CA ASN A 39 10.74 -0.79 4.75
C ASN A 39 11.89 -1.24 3.83
N THR A 40 12.17 -2.53 3.75
CA THR A 40 13.22 -3.10 2.90
C THR A 40 12.75 -3.45 1.48
N SER A 41 11.43 -3.60 1.27
CA SER A 41 10.88 -4.11 0.01
C SER A 41 10.13 -3.09 -0.83
N PHE A 42 9.58 -2.02 -0.23
CA PHE A 42 8.68 -1.09 -0.92
C PHE A 42 9.28 -0.44 -2.18
N ILE A 43 10.60 -0.28 -2.24
CA ILE A 43 11.32 0.31 -3.39
C ILE A 43 11.27 -0.62 -4.62
N LYS A 44 11.09 -1.93 -4.39
CA LYS A 44 11.06 -2.96 -5.43
C LYS A 44 9.67 -3.16 -6.04
N PHE A 45 8.65 -2.46 -5.54
CA PHE A 45 7.30 -2.60 -6.06
C PHE A 45 7.19 -1.92 -7.43
N ALA A 46 6.59 -2.63 -8.38
CA ALA A 46 6.39 -2.18 -9.75
C ALA A 46 4.98 -2.56 -10.23
N ILE A 47 4.52 -1.88 -11.27
CA ILE A 47 3.31 -2.28 -11.99
C ILE A 47 3.73 -3.28 -13.06
N PRO A 48 2.97 -4.37 -13.25
CA PRO A 48 3.30 -5.37 -14.25
C PRO A 48 3.45 -4.79 -15.65
N GLU A 49 4.47 -5.21 -16.36
CA GLU A 49 4.70 -4.86 -17.76
C GLU A 49 4.32 -6.03 -18.69
N LYS A 50 3.96 -5.74 -19.93
CA LYS A 50 3.47 -6.76 -20.88
C LYS A 50 4.55 -7.78 -21.26
N ASP A 51 5.81 -7.40 -21.13
CA ASP A 51 7.00 -8.20 -21.39
C ASP A 51 7.36 -9.17 -20.25
N GLU A 52 6.70 -9.08 -19.10
CA GLU A 52 6.89 -10.02 -17.97
C GLU A 52 6.17 -11.36 -18.17
N GLY A 53 5.44 -11.54 -19.28
CA GLY A 53 4.80 -12.81 -19.66
C GLY A 53 3.37 -12.98 -19.16
N PHE A 54 2.68 -11.88 -18.80
CA PHE A 54 1.25 -11.89 -18.47
C PHE A 54 0.40 -11.95 -19.75
N ASP A 55 -0.63 -12.81 -19.75
CA ASP A 55 -1.60 -12.90 -20.87
C ASP A 55 -2.39 -11.59 -21.04
N GLU A 56 -2.84 -10.98 -19.93
CA GLU A 56 -3.53 -9.69 -19.92
C GLU A 56 -3.29 -8.94 -18.60
N VAL A 57 -3.15 -7.62 -18.67
CA VAL A 57 -3.09 -6.71 -17.51
C VAL A 57 -4.23 -5.72 -17.62
N THR A 58 -5.24 -5.88 -16.78
CA THR A 58 -6.42 -5.00 -16.73
C THR A 58 -6.30 -3.98 -15.59
N PHE A 59 -6.65 -2.72 -15.88
CA PHE A 59 -6.65 -1.65 -14.89
C PHE A 59 -8.09 -1.19 -14.62
N GLU A 60 -8.74 -1.81 -13.63
CA GLU A 60 -10.16 -1.59 -13.35
C GLU A 60 -10.45 -0.27 -12.62
N TRP A 61 -9.53 0.21 -11.78
CA TRP A 61 -9.80 1.32 -10.85
C TRP A 61 -9.36 2.68 -11.42
N ALA A 62 -8.32 2.67 -12.27
CA ALA A 62 -7.78 3.85 -12.93
C ALA A 62 -7.04 3.44 -14.20
N LYS A 63 -6.74 4.38 -15.10
CA LYS A 63 -5.93 4.10 -16.29
C LYS A 63 -4.46 3.87 -15.93
N GLU A 64 -3.77 3.05 -16.72
CA GLU A 64 -2.35 2.70 -16.55
C GLU A 64 -1.43 3.89 -16.16
N PRO A 65 -1.47 5.08 -16.82
CA PRO A 65 -0.58 6.18 -16.47
C PRO A 65 -0.79 6.69 -15.05
N LYS A 66 -2.05 6.75 -14.59
CA LYS A 66 -2.41 7.21 -13.24
C LYS A 66 -1.97 6.19 -12.18
N CYS A 67 -2.05 4.90 -12.49
CA CYS A 67 -1.54 3.85 -11.60
C CYS A 67 -0.01 3.96 -11.44
N LYS A 68 0.72 4.14 -12.56
CA LYS A 68 2.19 4.31 -12.56
C LYS A 68 2.61 5.55 -11.77
N GLU A 69 1.92 6.66 -11.97
CA GLU A 69 2.14 7.90 -11.21
C GLU A 69 1.88 7.72 -9.72
N PHE A 70 0.76 7.08 -9.36
CA PHE A 70 0.41 6.82 -7.97
C PHE A 70 1.47 5.98 -7.25
N LEU A 71 1.89 4.85 -7.85
CA LEU A 71 2.91 3.99 -7.23
C LEU A 71 4.23 4.75 -7.06
N LYS A 72 4.63 5.55 -8.05
CA LYS A 72 5.85 6.37 -7.98
C LYS A 72 5.77 7.40 -6.84
N GLN A 73 4.67 8.13 -6.72
CA GLN A 73 4.45 9.10 -5.64
C GLN A 73 4.47 8.39 -4.27
N TRP A 74 3.77 7.27 -4.16
CA TRP A 74 3.73 6.48 -2.94
C TRP A 74 5.12 5.98 -2.51
N ILE A 75 5.94 5.50 -3.45
CA ILE A 75 7.34 5.13 -3.18
C ILE A 75 8.15 6.35 -2.71
N GLN A 76 7.98 7.52 -3.33
CA GLN A 76 8.71 8.74 -2.94
C GLN A 76 8.33 9.21 -1.53
N ASP A 77 7.04 9.20 -1.21
CA ASP A 77 6.56 9.55 0.13
C ASP A 77 7.11 8.57 1.17
N LYS A 78 7.14 7.27 0.85
CA LYS A 78 7.74 6.25 1.71
C LYS A 78 9.25 6.44 1.87
N LYS A 79 10.00 6.78 0.82
CA LYS A 79 11.45 7.09 0.95
C LYS A 79 11.72 8.22 1.92
N THR A 80 10.84 9.22 1.98
CA THR A 80 11.01 10.39 2.86
C THR A 80 10.58 10.10 4.31
N THR A 81 9.58 9.24 4.50
CA THR A 81 8.93 9.02 5.81
C THR A 81 9.39 7.75 6.53
N THR A 82 10.10 6.86 5.84
CA THR A 82 10.45 5.53 6.36
C THR A 82 11.86 5.50 6.94
N ARG A 83 12.02 4.79 8.06
CA ARG A 83 13.33 4.51 8.65
C ARG A 83 14.17 3.64 7.71
N VAL A 84 15.43 3.99 7.53
CA VAL A 84 16.41 3.16 6.83
C VAL A 84 16.87 2.03 7.78
N GLU A 85 16.60 0.78 7.41
CA GLU A 85 16.95 -0.39 8.22
C GLU A 85 18.40 -0.84 8.01
N ASP A 86 18.95 -0.68 6.81
CA ASP A 86 20.26 -1.24 6.42
C ASP A 86 21.43 -0.24 6.53
N LEU A 87 21.35 0.73 7.47
CA LEU A 87 22.41 1.70 7.66
C LEU A 87 23.65 1.02 8.29
N GLN A 88 24.78 1.04 7.57
CA GLN A 88 26.06 0.54 8.05
C GLN A 88 27.04 1.70 8.31
N PRO A 89 27.93 1.58 9.31
CA PRO A 89 29.00 2.53 9.49
C PRO A 89 29.88 2.60 8.23
N GLY A 90 30.16 3.82 7.77
CA GLY A 90 31.01 4.04 6.60
C GLY A 90 32.48 3.72 6.86
N ASP A 91 33.24 3.61 5.77
CA ASP A 91 34.67 3.24 5.80
C ASP A 91 35.50 4.13 6.72
N TRP A 92 35.21 5.43 6.76
CA TRP A 92 35.90 6.37 7.65
C TRP A 92 35.72 6.00 9.13
N PHE A 93 34.50 5.67 9.55
CA PHE A 93 34.22 5.27 10.94
C PHE A 93 34.92 3.96 11.27
N LEU A 94 34.85 2.98 10.36
CA LEU A 94 35.51 1.68 10.54
C LEU A 94 37.04 1.82 10.61
N ALA A 95 37.63 2.75 9.86
CA ALA A 95 39.06 3.04 9.93
C ALA A 95 39.43 3.65 11.29
N GLN A 96 38.74 4.69 11.75
CA GLN A 96 38.99 5.30 13.06
C GLN A 96 38.73 4.34 14.22
N TRP A 97 37.71 3.48 14.12
CA TRP A 97 37.43 2.45 15.12
C TRP A 97 38.58 1.47 15.28
N LYS A 98 39.20 1.03 14.17
CA LYS A 98 40.38 0.14 14.21
C LYS A 98 41.58 0.79 14.88
N ASP A 99 41.77 2.10 14.68
CA ASP A 99 42.87 2.85 15.31
C ASP A 99 42.66 3.03 16.83
N TRP A 100 41.42 2.93 17.32
CA TRP A 100 41.05 3.09 18.73
C TRP A 100 41.00 1.78 19.53
N GLN A 101 41.01 0.63 18.85
CA GLN A 101 40.84 -0.69 19.46
C GLN A 101 42.17 -1.31 19.90
#